data_AF-A0A9E0UKU3-F1
#
_entry.id   AF-A0A9E0UKU3-F1
#
_cell.length_a   1.000
_cell.length_b   1.000
_cell.length_c   1.000
_cell.angle_alpha   90.00
_cell.angle_beta   90.00
_cell.angle_gamma   90.00
#
_symmetry.space_group_name_H-M   'P 1'
#
loop_
_entity.id
_entity.type
_entity.pdbx_description
1 polymer ?
#
loop_
_entity_poly.entity_id
_entity_poly.type
_entity_poly.pdbx_seq_one_letter_code
_entity_poly.pdbx_strand_id
1 'polypeptide(L)'
;MSRPTRVLARQAVAIGLLAMLTTPTIHASPFGCLPVYGNWCGPGHPTSLALPPVDAFDAACMRHDRCTAYGPSTPCDHAFVGELHQLAAQTGYLPRPLQWAEYVIRLKSGGGWGGMPMPSPWDGMGLMSSILSPCL
;
A
#
# COMPACT_ATOMS: atom_id res chain seq x y z
N MET A 1 -64.24 -12.78 -15.56
CA MET A 1 -63.05 -13.27 -16.30
C MET A 1 -62.48 -12.04 -17.03
N SER A 2 -61.25 -11.52 -16.87
CA SER A 2 -59.99 -12.08 -16.39
C SER A 2 -58.96 -10.98 -16.04
N ARG A 3 -58.42 -11.01 -14.80
CA ARG A 3 -57.03 -10.75 -14.34
C ARG A 3 -56.28 -9.46 -14.80
N PRO A 4 -56.31 -8.35 -14.03
CA PRO A 4 -55.35 -7.23 -14.15
C PRO A 4 -53.97 -7.52 -13.50
N THR A 5 -53.79 -8.68 -12.86
CA THR A 5 -52.63 -9.00 -12.00
C THR A 5 -51.33 -9.34 -12.74
N ARG A 6 -51.35 -9.52 -14.06
CA ARG A 6 -50.15 -9.96 -14.82
C ARG A 6 -49.19 -8.82 -15.20
N VAL A 7 -49.66 -7.57 -15.26
CA VAL A 7 -48.83 -6.44 -15.72
C VAL A 7 -47.89 -5.95 -14.62
N LEU A 8 -48.36 -5.92 -13.36
CA LEU A 8 -47.53 -5.51 -12.22
C LEU A 8 -46.38 -6.48 -11.91
N ALA A 9 -46.56 -7.79 -12.13
CA ALA A 9 -45.53 -8.80 -11.88
C ALA A 9 -44.33 -8.69 -12.85
N ARG A 10 -44.54 -8.22 -14.08
CA ARG A 10 -43.46 -8.04 -15.07
C ARG A 10 -42.57 -6.83 -14.79
N GLN A 11 -43.14 -5.76 -14.22
CA GLN A 11 -42.42 -4.52 -13.93
C GLN A 11 -41.48 -4.66 -12.70
N ALA A 12 -41.85 -5.48 -11.71
CA ALA A 12 -41.02 -5.71 -10.53
C ALA A 12 -39.74 -6.51 -10.85
N VAL A 13 -39.79 -7.41 -11.85
CA VAL A 13 -38.63 -8.23 -12.25
C VAL A 13 -37.57 -7.41 -13.00
N ALA A 14 -38.00 -6.45 -13.83
CA ALA A 14 -37.08 -5.61 -14.60
C ALA A 14 -36.26 -4.64 -13.71
N ILE A 15 -36.83 -4.16 -12.61
CA ILE A 15 -36.17 -3.23 -11.69
C ILE A 15 -35.21 -3.98 -10.75
N GLY A 16 -35.53 -5.20 -10.35
CA GLY A 16 -34.63 -6.04 -9.53
C GLY A 16 -33.36 -6.50 -10.28
N LEU A 17 -33.45 -6.71 -11.60
CA LEU A 17 -32.32 -7.18 -12.40
C LEU A 17 -31.32 -6.05 -12.76
N LEU A 18 -31.77 -4.80 -12.82
CA LEU A 18 -30.91 -3.65 -13.15
C LEU A 18 -30.08 -3.16 -11.94
N ALA A 19 -30.50 -3.46 -10.71
CA ALA A 19 -29.83 -3.03 -9.48
C ALA A 19 -28.57 -3.87 -9.12
N MET A 20 -28.31 -4.97 -9.83
CA MET A 20 -27.13 -5.83 -9.58
C MET A 20 -25.91 -5.51 -10.45
N LEU A 21 -26.01 -4.57 -11.40
CA LEU A 21 -24.88 -4.23 -12.29
C LEU A 21 -24.00 -3.07 -11.80
N THR A 22 -24.26 -2.50 -10.62
CA THR A 22 -23.48 -1.38 -10.07
C THR A 22 -22.73 -1.73 -8.79
N THR A 23 -22.48 -3.02 -8.50
CA THR A 23 -21.56 -3.36 -7.41
C THR A 23 -20.17 -2.83 -7.79
N PRO A 24 -19.55 -1.95 -6.97
CA PRO A 24 -18.19 -1.57 -7.21
C PRO A 24 -17.35 -2.84 -7.16
N THR A 25 -16.61 -3.11 -8.24
CA THR A 25 -15.61 -4.16 -8.26
C THR A 25 -14.48 -3.74 -7.33
N ILE A 26 -14.60 -4.11 -6.05
CA ILE A 26 -13.48 -4.03 -5.11
C ILE A 26 -12.42 -4.98 -5.69
N HIS A 27 -11.40 -4.40 -6.32
CA HIS A 27 -10.21 -5.14 -6.72
C HIS A 27 -9.49 -5.55 -5.43
N ALA A 28 -9.83 -6.74 -4.94
CA ALA A 28 -9.02 -7.41 -3.94
C ALA A 28 -7.66 -7.71 -4.58
N SER A 29 -6.68 -6.83 -4.35
CA SER A 29 -5.29 -7.16 -4.64
C SER A 29 -4.96 -8.43 -3.85
N PRO A 30 -4.33 -9.46 -4.47
CA PRO A 30 -3.98 -10.72 -3.80
C PRO A 30 -3.04 -10.49 -2.60
N PHE A 31 -2.48 -9.28 -2.49
CA PHE A 31 -1.87 -8.73 -1.30
C PHE A 31 -2.87 -7.71 -0.72
N GLY A 32 -3.60 -8.09 0.33
CA GLY A 32 -4.47 -7.17 1.06
C GLY A 32 -3.73 -5.86 1.33
N CYS A 33 -4.32 -4.74 0.92
CA CYS A 33 -3.88 -3.38 1.17
C CYS A 33 -2.36 -3.21 1.27
N LEU A 34 -1.65 -3.49 0.19
CA LEU A 34 -0.23 -3.15 0.12
C LEU A 34 -0.13 -1.64 0.33
N PRO A 35 0.48 -1.18 1.43
CA PRO A 35 0.15 0.14 1.91
C PRO A 35 0.92 1.17 1.06
N VAL A 36 0.16 1.89 0.24
CA VAL A 36 0.66 3.02 -0.57
C VAL A 36 0.63 4.28 0.29
N TYR A 37 1.66 5.11 0.17
CA TYR A 37 1.77 6.36 0.90
C TYR A 37 2.25 7.48 -0.04
N GLY A 38 1.54 8.59 -0.04
CA GLY A 38 1.89 9.74 -0.87
C GLY A 38 1.93 9.42 -2.37
N ASN A 39 2.87 10.04 -3.07
CA ASN A 39 3.04 9.93 -4.52
C ASN A 39 4.16 8.96 -4.92
N TRP A 40 4.98 8.49 -3.98
CA TRP A 40 6.19 7.71 -4.25
C TRP A 40 6.31 6.42 -3.43
N CYS A 41 5.66 6.29 -2.28
CA CYS A 41 5.85 5.08 -1.47
C CYS A 41 4.87 3.97 -1.87
N GLY A 42 5.39 2.86 -2.37
CA GLY A 42 4.65 1.62 -2.53
C GLY A 42 4.80 0.99 -3.92
N PRO A 43 4.34 -0.24 -4.13
CA PRO A 43 4.54 -0.90 -5.41
C PRO A 43 3.76 -0.25 -6.55
N GLY A 44 4.42 -0.10 -7.69
CA GLY A 44 3.88 0.64 -8.83
C GLY A 44 4.12 2.15 -8.77
N HIS A 45 4.88 2.64 -7.78
CA HIS A 45 5.35 4.01 -7.73
C HIS A 45 6.78 4.19 -8.28
N PRO A 46 7.12 5.38 -8.82
CA PRO A 46 6.18 6.45 -9.14
C PRO A 46 5.18 5.96 -10.19
N THR A 47 3.92 6.42 -10.07
CA THR A 47 2.96 6.24 -11.16
C THR A 47 3.52 6.93 -12.41
N SER A 48 2.93 6.68 -13.59
CA SER A 48 3.37 7.30 -14.85
C SER A 48 3.44 8.84 -14.80
N LEU A 49 2.84 9.47 -13.79
CA LEU A 49 3.02 10.87 -13.42
C LEU A 49 3.88 10.97 -12.15
N ALA A 50 5.15 11.39 -12.31
CA ALA A 50 6.06 11.68 -11.20
C ALA A 50 5.67 13.01 -10.52
N LEU A 51 4.61 12.98 -9.70
CA LEU A 51 4.15 14.12 -8.90
C LEU A 51 5.18 14.51 -7.82
N PRO A 52 5.21 15.77 -7.36
CA PRO A 52 6.08 16.15 -6.24
C PRO A 52 5.74 15.35 -4.98
N PRO A 53 6.74 15.03 -4.13
CA PRO A 53 6.47 14.32 -2.87
C PRO A 53 5.57 15.14 -1.95
N VAL A 54 4.65 14.48 -1.25
CA VAL A 54 3.67 15.14 -0.37
C VAL A 54 4.26 15.59 0.97
N ASP A 55 5.31 14.90 1.45
CA ASP A 55 6.03 15.24 2.66
C ASP A 55 7.47 14.65 2.65
N ALA A 56 8.16 14.76 3.79
CA ALA A 56 9.54 14.28 3.93
C ALA A 56 9.68 12.75 3.82
N PHE A 57 8.67 11.99 4.25
CA PHE A 57 8.67 10.54 4.13
C PHE A 57 8.46 10.10 2.67
N ASP A 58 7.53 10.73 1.97
CA ASP A 58 7.29 10.52 0.54
C ASP A 58 8.53 10.93 -0.30
N ALA A 59 9.23 11.99 0.12
CA ALA A 59 10.50 12.36 -0.50
C ALA A 59 11.62 11.32 -0.30
N ALA A 60 11.61 10.58 0.81
CA ALA A 60 12.53 9.46 1.04
C ALA A 60 12.24 8.30 0.08
N CYS A 61 10.96 7.97 -0.13
CA CYS A 61 10.56 6.99 -1.14
C CYS A 61 10.97 7.42 -2.55
N MET A 62 10.77 8.68 -2.91
CA MET A 62 11.23 9.22 -4.20
C MET A 62 12.74 9.02 -4.41
N ARG A 63 13.55 9.25 -3.37
CA ARG A 63 15.00 9.03 -3.44
C ARG A 63 15.34 7.54 -3.55
N HIS A 64 14.63 6.67 -2.85
CA HIS A 64 14.81 5.22 -2.92
C HIS A 64 14.47 4.66 -4.31
N ASP A 65 13.33 5.04 -4.87
CA ASP A 65 12.90 4.64 -6.22
C ASP A 65 13.93 5.08 -7.28
N ARG A 66 14.38 6.33 -7.19
CA ARG A 66 15.42 6.85 -8.10
C ARG A 66 16.76 6.14 -7.92
N CYS A 67 17.13 5.81 -6.69
CA CYS A 67 18.36 5.07 -6.41
C CYS A 67 18.29 3.66 -7.00
N THR A 68 17.19 2.94 -6.78
CA THR A 68 17.02 1.56 -7.25
C THR A 68 16.82 1.46 -8.76
N ALA A 69 16.38 2.52 -9.44
CA ALA A 69 16.29 2.57 -10.89
C ALA A 69 17.66 2.49 -11.60
N TYR A 70 18.75 2.94 -10.95
CA TYR A 70 20.08 3.03 -11.59
C TYR A 70 21.22 2.43 -10.76
N GLY A 71 20.99 2.10 -9.50
CA GLY A 71 21.99 1.68 -8.53
C GLY A 71 21.75 0.27 -7.96
N PRO A 72 22.74 -0.25 -7.21
CA PRO A 72 22.60 -1.53 -6.53
C PRO A 72 21.52 -1.45 -5.44
N SER A 73 20.63 -2.45 -5.38
CA SER A 73 19.48 -2.41 -4.47
C SER A 73 19.85 -2.33 -2.99
N THR A 74 20.87 -3.06 -2.54
CA THR A 74 21.23 -3.14 -1.11
C THR A 74 21.68 -1.79 -0.55
N PRO A 75 22.65 -1.05 -1.13
CA PRO A 75 22.99 0.29 -0.64
C PRO A 75 21.82 1.28 -0.64
N CYS A 76 20.95 1.23 -1.66
CA CYS A 76 19.74 2.05 -1.71
C CYS A 76 18.78 1.72 -0.56
N ASP A 77 18.55 0.43 -0.30
CA ASP A 77 17.71 -0.08 0.78
C ASP A 77 18.23 0.38 2.16
N HIS A 78 19.54 0.35 2.38
CA HIS A 78 20.17 0.83 3.62
C HIS A 78 20.00 2.34 3.82
N ALA A 79 20.26 3.11 2.76
CA ALA A 79 20.10 4.57 2.81
C ALA A 79 18.65 4.94 3.10
N PHE A 80 17.69 4.25 2.49
CA PHE A 80 16.27 4.45 2.72
C PHE A 80 15.86 4.15 4.16
N VAL A 81 16.21 2.98 4.71
CA VAL A 81 15.88 2.62 6.10
C VAL A 81 16.52 3.60 7.09
N GLY A 82 17.77 3.99 6.87
CA GLY A 82 18.44 4.99 7.70
C GLY A 82 17.73 6.35 7.67
N GLU A 83 17.27 6.78 6.50
CA GLU A 83 16.50 8.01 6.35
C GLU A 83 15.13 7.93 7.04
N LEU A 84 14.41 6.81 6.92
CA LEU A 84 13.14 6.60 7.64
C LEU A 84 13.31 6.72 9.15
N HIS A 85 14.38 6.15 9.71
CA HIS A 85 14.69 6.26 11.14
C HIS A 85 15.01 7.70 11.56
N GLN A 86 15.76 8.43 10.75
CA GLN A 86 16.05 9.83 11.01
C GLN A 86 14.78 10.69 11.00
N LEU A 87 13.89 10.46 10.04
CA LEU A 87 12.61 11.18 9.96
C LEU A 87 11.70 10.81 11.14
N ALA A 88 11.59 9.53 11.46
CA ALA A 88 10.80 9.07 12.60
C ALA A 88 11.31 9.63 13.94
N ALA A 89 12.63 9.78 14.10
CA ALA A 89 13.22 10.43 15.27
C ALA A 89 12.89 11.93 15.35
N GLN A 90 12.76 12.61 14.20
CA GLN A 90 12.39 14.04 14.13
C GLN A 90 10.90 14.27 14.40
N THR A 91 10.03 13.40 13.87
CA THR A 91 8.57 13.56 13.95
C THR A 91 7.94 12.85 15.14
N GLY A 92 8.66 11.91 15.78
CA GLY A 92 8.14 11.05 16.83
C GLY A 92 7.21 9.93 16.34
N TYR A 93 7.12 9.70 15.02
CA TYR A 93 6.25 8.68 14.42
C TYR A 93 6.73 8.25 13.03
N LEU A 94 6.56 6.97 12.70
CA LEU A 94 6.75 6.41 11.35
C LEU A 94 5.39 6.02 10.75
N PRO A 95 4.99 6.56 9.58
CA PRO A 95 3.79 6.17 8.87
C PRO A 95 3.58 4.66 8.82
N ARG A 96 2.37 4.20 9.16
CA ARG A 96 2.00 2.76 9.11
C ARG A 96 2.41 2.07 7.80
N PRO A 97 2.15 2.66 6.60
CA PRO A 97 2.65 2.10 5.35
C PRO A 97 4.16 1.88 5.30
N LEU A 98 4.93 2.76 5.92
CA LEU A 98 6.39 2.72 5.94
C LEU A 98 6.95 1.75 6.97
N GLN A 99 6.20 1.42 8.03
CA GLN A 99 6.57 0.33 8.95
C GLN A 99 6.61 -1.01 8.20
N TRP A 100 5.66 -1.25 7.29
CA TRP A 100 5.68 -2.43 6.42
C TRP A 100 6.87 -2.40 5.46
N ALA A 101 7.10 -1.26 4.80
CA ALA A 101 8.20 -1.10 3.86
C ALA A 101 9.56 -1.34 4.53
N GLU A 102 9.79 -0.75 5.71
CA GLU A 102 11.02 -0.95 6.49
C GLU A 102 11.23 -2.42 6.83
N TYR A 103 10.20 -3.10 7.33
CA TYR A 103 10.29 -4.51 7.71
C TYR A 103 10.70 -5.39 6.53
N VAL A 104 10.02 -5.25 5.39
CA VAL A 104 10.31 -6.04 4.18
C VAL A 104 11.70 -5.73 3.63
N ILE A 105 12.10 -4.46 3.62
CA ILE A 105 13.42 -4.05 3.13
C ILE A 105 14.53 -4.58 4.06
N ARG A 106 14.33 -4.55 5.38
CA ARG A 106 15.27 -5.15 6.33
C ARG A 106 15.30 -6.68 6.29
N LEU A 107 14.25 -7.35 5.81
CA LEU A 107 14.32 -8.79 5.50
C LEU A 107 15.09 -9.07 4.21
N LYS A 108 14.84 -8.27 3.17
CA LYS A 108 15.53 -8.37 1.87
C LYS A 108 17.03 -8.09 2.01
N SER A 109 17.38 -7.12 2.84
CA SER A 109 18.71 -6.52 2.93
C SER A 109 19.32 -6.61 4.35
N GLY A 110 18.76 -7.44 5.24
CA GLY A 110 19.30 -7.70 6.58
C GLY A 110 19.67 -9.17 6.80
N GLY A 111 20.74 -9.39 7.58
CA GLY A 111 21.30 -10.72 7.88
C GLY A 111 22.16 -11.34 6.75
N GLY A 112 23.31 -11.92 7.13
CA GLY A 112 24.26 -12.70 6.30
C GLY A 112 24.97 -11.96 5.17
N TRP A 113 24.22 -11.27 4.31
CA TRP A 113 24.70 -10.67 3.05
C TRP A 113 24.38 -9.17 2.93
N GLY A 114 23.33 -8.70 3.62
CA GLY A 114 22.85 -7.32 3.47
C GLY A 114 23.44 -6.34 4.47
N GLY A 115 23.64 -6.73 5.74
CA GLY A 115 24.30 -5.88 6.74
C GLY A 115 23.37 -4.94 7.52
N MET A 116 22.07 -4.85 7.20
CA MET A 116 21.09 -4.26 8.13
C MET A 116 20.79 -5.20 9.29
N PRO A 117 20.47 -4.67 10.49
CA PRO A 117 19.96 -5.48 11.58
C PRO A 117 18.59 -6.04 11.20
N MET A 118 18.39 -7.33 11.47
CA MET A 118 17.11 -8.00 11.25
C MET A 118 15.97 -7.26 11.98
N PRO A 119 14.75 -7.24 11.42
CA PRO A 119 13.59 -6.73 12.14
C PRO A 119 13.39 -7.47 13.46
N SER A 120 13.01 -6.74 14.49
CA SER A 120 12.61 -7.32 15.77
C SER A 120 11.21 -7.93 15.69
N PRO A 121 10.83 -8.81 16.64
CA PRO A 121 9.46 -9.32 16.72
C PRO A 121 8.39 -8.21 16.85
N TRP A 122 8.76 -7.05 17.42
CA TRP A 122 7.88 -5.89 17.56
C TRP A 122 7.63 -5.17 16.24
N ASP A 123 8.63 -5.10 15.37
CA ASP A 123 8.48 -4.57 14.00
C ASP A 123 7.49 -5.45 13.20
N GLY A 124 7.48 -6.76 13.48
CA GLY A 124 6.50 -7.70 12.93
C GLY A 124 5.06 -7.43 13.35
N MET A 125 4.81 -6.89 14.55
CA MET A 125 3.47 -6.46 14.95
C MET A 125 3.01 -5.21 14.19
N GLY A 126 3.93 -4.28 13.91
CA GLY A 126 3.67 -3.13 13.04
C GLY A 126 3.30 -3.55 11.61
N LEU A 127 4.01 -4.54 11.08
CA LEU A 127 3.69 -5.19 9.80
C LEU A 127 2.29 -5.81 9.80
N MET A 128 1.96 -6.66 10.78
CA MET A 128 0.65 -7.30 10.88
C MET A 128 -0.48 -6.28 10.99
N SER A 129 -0.25 -5.23 11.75
CA SER A 129 -1.25 -4.19 11.90
C SER A 129 -1.48 -3.44 10.58
N SER A 130 -0.43 -3.26 9.76
CA SER A 130 -0.53 -2.62 8.45
C SER A 130 -1.25 -3.50 7.42
N ILE A 131 -0.98 -4.81 7.40
CA ILE A 131 -1.67 -5.78 6.53
C ILE A 131 -3.15 -5.94 6.88
N LEU A 132 -3.48 -5.88 8.17
CA LEU A 132 -4.86 -6.02 8.67
C LEU A 132 -5.64 -4.68 8.64
N SER A 133 -4.99 -3.58 8.25
CA SER A 133 -5.68 -2.29 8.15
C SER A 133 -6.57 -2.30 6.90
N PRO A 134 -7.87 -1.96 7.04
CA PRO A 134 -8.76 -1.87 5.89
C PRO A 134 -8.26 -0.78 4.93
N CYS A 135 -8.31 -1.07 3.63
CA CYS A 135 -8.13 -0.09 2.55
C CYS A 135 -9.31 0.88 2.62
N LEU A 136 -9.16 1.99 3.33
CA LEU A 136 -10.16 3.06 3.38
C LEU A 136 -9.70 4.22 2.51
#